data_AF-A0AAD6JQ35-F1
#
_entry.id   AF-A0AAD6JQ35-F1
#
_cell.length_a   1.000
_cell.length_b   1.000
_cell.length_c   1.000
_cell.angle_alpha   90.00
_cell.angle_beta   90.00
_cell.angle_gamma   90.00
#
_symmetry.space_group_name_H-M   'P 1'
#
loop_
_entity.id
_entity.type
_entity.pdbx_description
1 polymer ?
#
loop_
_entity_poly.entity_id
_entity_poly.type
_entity_poly.pdbx_seq_one_letter_code
_entity_poly.pdbx_strand_id
1 'polypeptide(L)'
;MGGICSRKRDQQVIEDRVRRGASGCYSKSSSSKWLGTSFTRPNADLQPGGSFPSLRELCINRIREDISRYKSFSMLPRDISQQIFNELVISHYLTAASLEAFRDCALQDVLLGEYPGVMDTWMDVISSQGSSLLSVDLSDSVVTDSGLALLKYCSNLQTIALDYCNNISDHGLKHLSGTSLSTPLF
;
A
#
# COMPACT_ATOMS: atom_id res chain seq x y z
N MET A 1 -0.61 12.65 -52.34
CA MET A 1 -1.67 11.72 -52.79
C MET A 1 -1.01 10.36 -52.90
N GLY A 2 -1.14 9.44 -51.94
CA GLY A 2 -2.35 8.65 -51.66
C GLY A 2 -2.06 7.21 -52.13
N GLY A 3 -2.23 6.20 -51.27
CA GLY A 3 -2.06 4.80 -51.67
C GLY A 3 -1.92 3.80 -50.52
N ILE A 4 -3.05 3.45 -49.90
CA ILE A 4 -3.22 2.38 -48.91
C ILE A 4 -3.33 1.04 -49.66
N CYS A 5 -2.76 -0.04 -49.15
CA CYS A 5 -3.15 -1.42 -49.52
C CYS A 5 -2.98 -2.40 -48.35
N SER A 6 -4.10 -2.72 -47.70
CA SER A 6 -4.30 -3.92 -46.88
C SER A 6 -4.30 -5.19 -47.74
N ARG A 7 -3.85 -6.33 -47.18
CA ARG A 7 -4.53 -7.63 -47.38
C ARG A 7 -4.06 -8.73 -46.41
N LYS A 8 -5.02 -9.25 -45.65
CA LYS A 8 -5.05 -10.51 -44.89
C LYS A 8 -4.99 -11.74 -45.84
N ARG A 9 -4.49 -12.86 -45.33
CA ARG A 9 -4.76 -14.26 -45.77
C ARG A 9 -4.26 -15.19 -44.63
N ASP A 10 -5.14 -15.69 -43.77
CA ASP A 10 -5.94 -16.92 -43.81
C ASP A 10 -5.24 -18.21 -43.30
N GLN A 11 -6.04 -18.90 -42.50
CA GLN A 11 -6.21 -20.35 -42.32
C GLN A 11 -5.38 -21.16 -41.31
N GLN A 12 -6.15 -21.68 -40.34
CA GLN A 12 -5.91 -22.80 -39.42
C GLN A 12 -5.65 -24.12 -40.16
N VAL A 13 -4.75 -24.96 -39.63
CA VAL A 13 -4.88 -26.44 -39.62
C VAL A 13 -4.24 -27.00 -38.33
N ILE A 14 -4.91 -28.01 -37.78
CA ILE A 14 -4.68 -28.80 -36.56
C ILE A 14 -3.68 -29.95 -36.85
N GLU A 15 -2.82 -30.32 -35.88
CA GLU A 15 -2.54 -31.71 -35.41
C GLU A 15 -1.12 -31.93 -34.84
N ASP A 16 -1.10 -32.16 -33.52
CA ASP A 16 -0.54 -33.30 -32.76
C ASP A 16 0.82 -33.99 -33.09
N ARG A 17 1.48 -34.40 -31.98
CA ARG A 17 2.49 -35.47 -31.80
C ARG A 17 4.02 -35.24 -31.95
N VAL A 18 4.66 -35.14 -30.77
CA VAL A 18 5.63 -36.10 -30.17
C VAL A 18 6.94 -36.49 -30.90
N ARG A 19 8.07 -36.10 -30.23
CA ARG A 19 9.40 -36.74 -30.05
C ARG A 19 10.32 -37.09 -31.25
N ARG A 20 11.48 -36.40 -31.27
CA ARG A 20 12.89 -36.88 -31.41
C ARG A 20 13.75 -35.63 -31.67
N GLY A 21 15.01 -35.46 -31.30
CA GLY A 21 16.08 -36.28 -30.76
C GLY A 21 17.37 -35.44 -30.80
N ALA A 22 18.35 -35.84 -29.99
CA ALA A 22 19.59 -35.18 -29.58
C ALA A 22 20.55 -34.59 -30.65
N SER A 23 21.40 -33.65 -30.20
CA SER A 23 22.82 -33.45 -30.57
C SER A 23 23.46 -32.61 -29.44
N GLY A 24 24.38 -33.11 -28.60
CA GLY A 24 25.83 -33.28 -28.83
C GLY A 24 26.58 -31.96 -28.62
N CYS A 25 27.62 -31.73 -27.79
CA CYS A 25 28.67 -32.58 -27.25
C CYS A 25 29.58 -31.82 -26.21
N TYR A 26 30.04 -32.54 -25.17
CA TYR A 26 31.31 -32.52 -24.37
C TYR A 26 31.96 -31.18 -23.91
N SER A 27 32.34 -31.00 -22.63
CA SER A 27 33.52 -31.66 -22.01
C SER A 27 33.58 -31.55 -20.47
N LYS A 28 34.35 -32.47 -19.88
CA LYS A 28 34.46 -32.90 -18.46
C LYS A 28 35.33 -31.97 -17.58
N SER A 29 35.08 -31.98 -16.26
CA SER A 29 36.14 -32.12 -15.25
C SER A 29 35.63 -32.77 -13.95
N SER A 30 36.48 -33.64 -13.39
CA SER A 30 36.27 -34.60 -12.29
C SER A 30 36.18 -33.96 -10.90
N SER A 31 35.43 -34.58 -9.97
CA SER A 31 36.04 -35.37 -8.87
C SER A 31 34.99 -35.95 -7.90
N SER A 32 34.74 -37.24 -8.09
CA SER A 32 34.56 -38.33 -7.13
C SER A 32 34.33 -38.10 -5.61
N LYS A 33 33.35 -38.89 -5.14
CA LYS A 33 33.29 -39.69 -3.89
C LYS A 33 32.74 -39.00 -2.63
N TRP A 34 31.48 -39.29 -2.34
CA TRP A 34 31.12 -39.81 -1.01
C TRP A 34 30.23 -41.03 -1.19
N LEU A 35 30.79 -42.19 -0.79
CA LEU A 35 30.07 -43.45 -0.66
C LEU A 35 29.08 -43.35 0.50
N GLY A 36 27.94 -44.02 0.32
CA GLY A 36 26.83 -43.99 1.24
C GLY A 36 27.14 -44.55 2.62
N THR A 37 26.47 -43.97 3.61
CA THR A 37 26.08 -44.67 4.82
C THR A 37 24.56 -44.50 4.95
N SER A 38 23.86 -45.61 4.80
CA SER A 38 22.43 -45.71 5.05
C SER A 38 22.19 -45.52 6.55
N PHE A 39 21.49 -44.44 6.91
CA PHE A 39 20.87 -44.31 8.22
C PHE A 39 19.36 -44.27 8.02
N THR A 40 18.69 -45.25 8.60
CA THR A 40 17.24 -45.39 8.63
C THR A 40 16.61 -44.46 9.68
N ARG A 41 15.54 -43.78 9.23
CA ARG A 41 14.34 -43.29 9.95
C ARG A 41 14.52 -42.03 10.84
N PRO A 42 13.45 -41.22 11.07
CA PRO A 42 12.03 -41.58 10.96
C PRO A 42 11.13 -40.64 10.15
N ASN A 43 9.98 -41.20 9.81
CA ASN A 43 8.76 -40.53 9.39
C ASN A 43 8.35 -39.51 10.46
N ALA A 44 8.38 -38.22 10.12
CA ALA A 44 7.75 -37.16 10.89
C ALA A 44 6.75 -36.48 9.96
N ASP A 45 5.47 -36.60 10.32
CA ASP A 45 4.36 -35.87 9.73
C ASP A 45 4.65 -34.36 9.80
N LEU A 46 5.13 -33.80 8.68
CA LEU A 46 5.19 -32.36 8.48
C LEU A 46 3.85 -31.90 7.90
N GLN A 47 2.97 -31.45 8.79
CA GLN A 47 1.81 -30.65 8.42
C GLN A 47 2.26 -29.34 7.71
N PRO A 48 1.40 -28.78 6.84
CA PRO A 48 1.82 -27.95 5.72
C PRO A 48 1.91 -26.47 6.07
N GLY A 49 2.89 -25.79 5.46
CA GLY A 49 2.71 -24.40 5.02
C GLY A 49 2.73 -23.32 6.09
N GLY A 50 3.81 -23.22 6.85
CA GLY A 50 4.19 -21.91 7.40
C GLY A 50 4.60 -21.01 6.23
N SER A 51 3.68 -20.17 5.75
CA SER A 51 4.05 -19.14 4.77
C SER A 51 5.11 -18.25 5.42
N PHE A 52 6.32 -18.25 4.86
CA PHE A 52 7.35 -17.32 5.31
C PHE A 52 6.84 -15.90 5.06
N PRO A 53 6.90 -15.01 6.07
CA PRO A 53 6.51 -13.63 5.86
C PRO A 53 7.38 -13.05 4.76
N SER A 54 6.74 -12.40 3.80
CA SER A 54 7.38 -11.63 2.74
C SER A 54 8.30 -10.57 3.34
N LEU A 55 9.28 -10.10 2.55
CA LEU A 55 10.16 -9.01 2.97
C LEU A 55 9.35 -7.76 3.36
N ARG A 56 8.22 -7.52 2.70
CA ARG A 56 7.26 -6.47 3.06
C ARG A 56 6.69 -6.70 4.46
N GLU A 57 6.17 -7.88 4.76
CA GLU A 57 5.64 -8.22 6.09
C GLU A 57 6.72 -8.15 7.18
N LEU A 58 7.96 -8.55 6.88
CA LEU A 58 9.09 -8.41 7.80
C LEU A 58 9.46 -6.94 8.03
N CYS A 59 9.50 -6.11 6.97
CA CYS A 59 9.73 -4.68 7.09
C CYS A 59 8.61 -3.99 7.87
N ILE A 60 7.36 -4.39 7.66
CA ILE A 60 6.20 -3.90 8.41
C ILE A 60 6.30 -4.31 9.87
N ASN A 61 6.62 -5.56 10.17
CA ASN A 61 6.81 -6.02 11.55
C ASN A 61 7.97 -5.27 12.22
N ARG A 62 9.05 -5.02 11.50
CA ARG A 62 10.20 -4.27 12.02
C ARG A 62 9.87 -2.79 12.26
N ILE A 63 9.14 -2.15 11.34
CA ILE A 63 8.65 -0.79 11.53
C ILE A 63 7.66 -0.77 12.69
N ARG A 64 6.74 -1.73 12.81
CA ARG A 64 5.80 -1.84 13.94
C ARG A 64 6.49 -1.98 15.29
N GLU A 65 7.51 -2.84 15.40
CA GLU A 65 8.29 -3.04 16.64
C GLU A 65 9.05 -1.78 17.06
N ASP A 66 9.60 -1.06 16.09
CA ASP A 66 10.47 0.08 16.32
C ASP A 66 9.83 1.43 15.97
N ILE A 67 8.51 1.52 15.74
CA ILE A 67 7.88 2.76 15.26
C ILE A 67 8.08 3.89 16.27
N SER A 68 8.10 3.56 17.55
CA SER A 68 8.42 4.46 18.66
C SER A 68 9.86 4.97 18.65
N ARG A 69 10.78 4.32 17.91
CA ARG A 69 12.16 4.77 17.72
C ARG A 69 12.29 5.79 16.60
N TYR A 70 11.37 5.79 15.64
CA TYR A 70 11.37 6.74 14.53
C TYR A 70 10.59 7.99 14.91
N LYS A 71 11.31 9.09 15.11
CA LYS A 71 10.70 10.38 15.45
C LYS A 71 10.06 11.09 14.25
N SER A 72 10.52 10.78 13.04
CA SER A 72 10.01 11.40 11.81
C SER A 72 10.40 10.57 10.58
N PHE A 73 9.51 10.55 9.59
CA PHE A 73 9.70 9.99 8.25
C PHE A 73 9.84 11.08 7.16
N SER A 74 9.89 12.37 7.54
CA SER A 74 9.97 13.51 6.61
C SER A 74 11.20 13.50 5.68
N MET A 75 12.26 12.77 6.05
CA MET A 75 13.46 12.59 5.23
C MET A 75 13.29 11.56 4.10
N LEU A 76 12.24 10.73 4.17
CA LEU A 76 11.97 9.73 3.16
C LEU A 76 11.29 10.37 1.94
N PRO A 77 11.52 9.84 0.73
CA PRO A 77 10.71 10.20 -0.42
C PRO A 77 9.23 9.94 -0.14
N ARG A 78 8.36 10.86 -0.59
CA ARG A 78 6.90 10.80 -0.33
C ARG A 78 6.28 9.44 -0.63
N ASP A 79 6.72 8.77 -1.70
CA ASP A 79 6.13 7.50 -2.14
C ASP A 79 6.42 6.38 -1.15
N ILE A 80 7.58 6.44 -0.47
CA ILE A 80 7.95 5.49 0.59
C ILE A 80 7.18 5.81 1.87
N SER A 81 7.11 7.08 2.27
CA SER A 81 6.31 7.49 3.43
C SER A 81 4.85 7.08 3.28
N GLN A 82 4.28 7.26 2.09
CA GLN A 82 2.91 6.86 1.77
C GLN A 82 2.73 5.34 1.86
N GLN A 83 3.66 4.55 1.35
CA GLN A 83 3.60 3.09 1.46
C GLN A 83 3.62 2.65 2.93
N ILE A 84 4.51 3.21 3.75
CA ILE A 84 4.58 2.86 5.17
C ILE A 84 3.29 3.27 5.88
N PHE A 85 2.78 4.48 5.62
CA PHE A 85 1.52 4.96 6.19
C PHE A 85 0.36 4.01 5.86
N ASN A 86 0.18 3.68 4.58
CA ASN A 86 -0.88 2.79 4.11
C ASN A 86 -0.79 1.41 4.78
N GLU A 87 0.40 0.85 4.93
CA GLU A 87 0.57 -0.44 5.61
C GLU A 87 0.18 -0.39 7.09
N LEU A 88 0.51 0.69 7.79
CA LEU A 88 0.14 0.84 9.20
C LEU A 88 -1.37 0.96 9.39
N VAL A 89 -2.05 1.65 8.46
CA VAL A 89 -3.51 1.73 8.42
C VAL A 89 -4.11 0.34 8.14
N ILE A 90 -3.71 -0.33 7.06
CA ILE A 90 -4.22 -1.66 6.68
C ILE A 90 -4.01 -2.69 7.79
N SER A 91 -2.89 -2.58 8.51
CA SER A 91 -2.56 -3.50 9.59
C SER A 91 -3.21 -3.14 10.94
N HIS A 92 -3.91 -2.01 11.05
CA HIS A 92 -4.45 -1.46 12.31
C HIS A 92 -3.39 -1.19 13.41
N TYR A 93 -2.20 -0.72 13.02
CA TYR A 93 -1.10 -0.38 13.95
C TYR A 93 -0.78 1.12 14.01
N LEU A 94 -1.53 1.96 13.31
CA LEU A 94 -1.44 3.39 13.46
C LEU A 94 -2.01 3.82 14.83
N THR A 95 -1.23 4.62 15.55
CA THR A 95 -1.57 5.22 16.85
C THR A 95 -1.30 6.70 16.76
N ALA A 96 -1.85 7.51 17.66
CA ALA A 96 -1.55 8.95 17.70
C ALA A 96 -0.03 9.23 17.76
N ALA A 97 0.72 8.44 18.55
CA ALA A 97 2.16 8.60 18.68
C ALA A 97 2.93 8.21 17.41
N SER A 98 2.51 7.15 16.70
CA SER A 98 3.16 6.76 15.45
C SER A 98 2.75 7.66 14.28
N LEU A 99 1.54 8.23 14.31
CA LEU A 99 1.09 9.21 13.32
C LEU A 99 1.97 10.45 13.31
N GLU A 100 2.43 10.94 14.47
CA GLU A 100 3.34 12.10 14.55
C GLU A 100 4.62 11.94 13.72
N ALA A 101 5.10 10.71 13.52
CA ALA A 101 6.26 10.47 12.67
C ALA A 101 5.99 10.81 11.19
N PHE A 102 4.73 10.85 10.76
CA PHE A 102 4.31 11.21 9.40
C PHE A 102 4.06 12.71 9.19
N ARG A 103 4.33 13.54 10.20
CA ARG A 103 4.28 14.98 10.05
C ARG A 103 5.19 15.43 8.91
N ASP A 104 4.66 16.32 8.05
CA ASP A 104 5.36 16.90 6.90
C ASP A 104 5.97 15.86 5.93
N CYS A 105 5.36 14.69 5.77
CA CYS A 105 5.84 13.63 4.88
C CYS A 105 5.35 13.75 3.42
N ALA A 106 4.63 14.83 3.12
CA ALA A 106 4.00 15.08 1.84
C ALA A 106 3.08 13.94 1.37
N LEU A 107 2.30 13.36 2.29
CA LEU A 107 1.30 12.34 1.98
C LEU A 107 0.23 12.91 1.03
N GLN A 108 -0.24 12.08 0.10
CA GLN A 108 -1.29 12.43 -0.86
C GLN A 108 -2.65 11.89 -0.42
N ASP A 109 -2.68 10.67 0.09
CA ASP A 109 -3.91 9.98 0.47
C ASP A 109 -3.86 9.59 1.94
N VAL A 110 -4.83 10.06 2.72
CA VAL A 110 -5.01 9.67 4.12
C VAL A 110 -6.37 9.01 4.24
N LEU A 111 -6.39 7.70 4.06
CA LEU A 111 -7.62 6.91 4.06
C LEU A 111 -7.79 6.24 5.43
N LEU A 112 -8.63 6.82 6.29
CA LEU A 112 -8.85 6.36 7.67
C LEU A 112 -10.32 5.97 7.92
N GLY A 113 -11.09 5.70 6.88
CA GLY A 113 -12.47 5.23 6.99
C GLY A 113 -12.55 3.97 7.87
N GLU A 114 -13.47 3.98 8.83
CA GLU A 114 -13.66 2.90 9.83
C GLU A 114 -12.44 2.65 10.74
N TYR A 115 -11.41 3.50 10.69
CA TYR A 115 -10.22 3.36 11.53
C TYR A 115 -10.53 3.80 12.96
N PRO A 116 -10.29 2.96 13.98
CA PRO A 116 -10.71 3.26 15.35
C PRO A 116 -9.91 4.41 15.96
N GLY A 117 -10.61 5.35 16.60
CA GLY A 117 -10.00 6.39 17.44
C GLY A 117 -9.46 7.61 16.68
N VAL A 118 -9.84 7.79 15.40
CA VAL A 118 -9.54 9.00 14.63
C VAL A 118 -10.32 10.18 15.21
N MET A 119 -9.61 11.21 15.68
CA MET A 119 -10.17 12.37 16.36
C MET A 119 -9.38 13.65 16.02
N ASP A 120 -9.83 14.81 16.49
CA ASP A 120 -9.23 16.12 16.17
C ASP A 120 -7.73 16.23 16.42
N THR A 121 -7.17 15.47 17.37
CA THR A 121 -5.73 15.44 17.62
C THR A 121 -4.92 14.89 16.44
N TRP A 122 -5.52 14.04 15.60
CA TRP A 122 -4.87 13.49 14.41
C TRP A 122 -4.89 14.51 13.26
N MET A 123 -5.85 15.42 13.26
CA MET A 123 -6.06 16.38 12.17
C MET A 123 -4.94 17.42 12.05
N ASP A 124 -4.22 17.71 13.13
CA ASP A 124 -3.02 18.55 13.06
C ASP A 124 -1.92 17.91 12.19
N VAL A 125 -1.68 16.60 12.35
CA VAL A 125 -0.72 15.87 11.52
C VAL A 125 -1.22 15.71 10.08
N ILE A 126 -2.51 15.42 9.90
CA ILE A 126 -3.11 15.26 8.57
C ILE A 126 -3.06 16.59 7.80
N SER A 127 -3.38 17.71 8.44
CA SER A 127 -3.32 19.03 7.79
C SER A 127 -1.89 19.52 7.53
N SER A 128 -0.89 19.04 8.29
CA SER A 128 0.53 19.37 8.06
C SER A 128 1.05 18.94 6.69
N GLN A 129 0.39 17.99 6.02
CA GLN A 129 0.73 17.61 4.64
C GLN A 129 0.49 18.77 3.65
N GLY A 130 -0.37 19.72 4.00
CA GLY A 130 -0.58 20.94 3.24
C GLY A 130 -1.03 20.66 1.80
N SER A 131 -0.35 21.28 0.83
CA SER A 131 -0.70 21.17 -0.59
C SER A 131 -0.37 19.81 -1.22
N SER A 132 0.25 18.86 -0.52
CA SER A 132 0.42 17.51 -1.06
C SER A 132 -0.84 16.67 -0.94
N LEU A 133 -1.70 16.96 0.04
CA LEU A 133 -2.86 16.14 0.37
C LEU A 133 -3.95 16.31 -0.70
N LEU A 134 -4.39 15.20 -1.27
CA LEU A 134 -5.36 15.12 -2.36
C LEU A 134 -6.66 14.45 -1.92
N SER A 135 -6.55 13.42 -1.07
CA SER A 135 -7.70 12.65 -0.59
C SER A 135 -7.63 12.41 0.91
N VAL A 136 -8.76 12.61 1.60
CA VAL A 136 -8.92 12.22 3.00
C VAL A 136 -10.23 11.47 3.18
N ASP A 137 -10.17 10.30 3.79
CA ASP A 137 -11.34 9.57 4.26
C ASP A 137 -11.36 9.58 5.79
N LEU A 138 -12.35 10.25 6.37
CA LEU A 138 -12.60 10.33 7.82
C LEU A 138 -13.89 9.61 8.21
N SER A 139 -14.41 8.74 7.35
CA SER A 139 -15.69 8.06 7.60
C SER A 139 -15.65 7.26 8.91
N ASP A 140 -16.75 7.29 9.65
CA ASP A 140 -16.88 6.69 10.99
C ASP A 140 -15.84 7.19 12.02
N SER A 141 -15.33 8.41 11.86
CA SER A 141 -14.45 9.05 12.84
C SER A 141 -15.23 9.87 13.90
N VAL A 142 -14.56 10.21 15.00
CA VAL A 142 -15.10 11.12 16.02
C VAL A 142 -14.64 12.57 15.83
N VAL A 143 -14.09 12.89 14.65
CA VAL A 143 -13.64 14.25 14.27
C VAL A 143 -14.80 15.23 14.34
N THR A 144 -14.54 16.43 14.85
CA THR A 144 -15.51 17.52 14.98
C THR A 144 -15.29 18.60 13.92
N ASP A 145 -16.21 19.58 13.86
CA ASP A 145 -16.05 20.80 13.06
C ASP A 145 -14.69 21.48 13.25
N SER A 146 -14.11 21.41 14.47
CA SER A 146 -12.83 22.05 14.79
C SER A 146 -11.67 21.34 14.11
N GLY A 147 -11.63 20.01 14.16
CA GLY A 147 -10.63 19.20 13.46
C GLY A 147 -10.76 19.34 11.94
N LEU A 148 -12.00 19.31 11.42
CA LEU A 148 -12.27 19.46 10.00
C LEU A 148 -11.80 20.83 9.45
N ALA A 149 -11.96 21.90 10.24
CA ALA A 149 -11.53 23.24 9.86
C ALA A 149 -10.02 23.36 9.58
N LEU A 150 -9.19 22.42 10.06
CA LEU A 150 -7.76 22.39 9.77
C LEU A 150 -7.46 22.02 8.30
N LEU A 151 -8.37 21.31 7.62
CA LEU A 151 -8.19 20.95 6.20
C LEU A 151 -8.19 22.16 5.25
N LYS A 152 -8.55 23.36 5.73
CA LYS A 152 -8.43 24.61 4.94
C LYS A 152 -6.98 24.90 4.50
N TYR A 153 -5.99 24.32 5.16
CA TYR A 153 -4.57 24.46 4.79
C TYR A 153 -4.15 23.51 3.66
N CYS A 154 -4.99 22.53 3.31
CA CYS A 154 -4.75 21.56 2.24
C CYS A 154 -5.36 22.06 0.93
N SER A 155 -4.71 23.04 0.29
CA SER A 155 -5.26 23.75 -0.87
C SER A 155 -5.52 22.88 -2.11
N ASN A 156 -4.88 21.71 -2.19
CA ASN A 156 -5.01 20.77 -3.32
C ASN A 156 -5.93 19.58 -3.00
N LEU A 157 -6.64 19.62 -1.86
CA LEU A 157 -7.58 18.57 -1.49
C LEU A 157 -8.72 18.50 -2.51
N GLN A 158 -8.90 17.33 -3.12
CA GLN A 158 -9.87 17.06 -4.19
C GLN A 158 -11.02 16.19 -3.69
N THR A 159 -10.71 15.23 -2.82
CA THR A 159 -11.66 14.23 -2.34
C THR A 159 -11.71 14.25 -0.83
N ILE A 160 -12.93 14.25 -0.29
CA ILE A 160 -13.18 14.06 1.13
C ILE A 160 -14.36 13.10 1.31
N ALA A 161 -14.18 12.07 2.14
CA ALA A 161 -15.24 11.18 2.58
C ALA A 161 -15.51 11.38 4.07
N LEU A 162 -16.78 11.61 4.41
CA LEU A 162 -17.27 11.95 5.75
C LEU A 162 -18.48 11.07 6.12
N ASP A 163 -18.57 9.87 5.55
CA ASP A 163 -19.71 8.99 5.80
C ASP A 163 -19.77 8.63 7.29
N TYR A 164 -20.98 8.60 7.85
CA TYR A 164 -21.21 8.29 9.27
C TYR A 164 -20.51 9.21 10.29
N CYS A 165 -20.07 10.42 9.90
CA CYS A 165 -19.47 11.40 10.80
C CYS A 165 -20.53 12.21 11.58
N ASN A 166 -20.99 11.70 12.71
CA ASN A 166 -22.08 12.33 13.49
C ASN A 166 -21.69 13.64 14.22
N ASN A 167 -20.39 13.92 14.35
CA ASN A 167 -19.86 15.09 15.06
C ASN A 167 -19.52 16.27 14.15
N ILE A 168 -19.75 16.13 12.83
CA ILE A 168 -19.57 17.19 11.83
C ILE A 168 -20.93 17.78 11.50
N SER A 169 -21.05 19.09 11.60
CA SER A 169 -22.26 19.84 11.28
C SER A 169 -22.13 20.60 9.95
N ASP A 170 -23.24 21.19 9.50
CA ASP A 170 -23.24 22.13 8.36
C ASP A 170 -22.27 23.30 8.54
N HIS A 171 -21.94 23.67 9.79
CA HIS A 171 -20.92 24.69 10.06
C HIS A 171 -19.52 24.17 9.71
N GLY A 172 -19.20 22.93 10.09
CA GLY A 172 -17.95 22.27 9.72
C GLY A 172 -17.74 22.24 8.21
N LEU A 173 -18.76 21.85 7.46
CA LEU A 173 -18.70 21.76 5.99
C LEU A 173 -18.43 23.10 5.31
N LYS A 174 -18.81 24.23 5.90
CA LYS A 174 -18.49 25.56 5.34
C LYS A 174 -16.99 25.82 5.28
N HIS A 175 -16.18 25.21 6.14
CA HIS A 175 -14.73 25.33 6.08
C HIS A 175 -14.12 24.67 4.82
N LEU A 176 -14.83 23.72 4.22
CA LEU A 176 -14.43 23.01 3.01
C LEU A 176 -14.82 23.76 1.73
N SER A 177 -15.70 24.76 1.80
CA SER A 177 -16.13 25.55 0.63
C SER A 177 -15.01 26.38 -0.02
N GLY A 178 -13.87 26.55 0.66
CA GLY A 178 -12.66 27.18 0.13
C GLY A 178 -11.66 26.19 -0.52
N THR A 179 -11.86 24.88 -0.33
CA THR A 179 -11.10 23.83 -1.00
C THR A 179 -11.81 23.43 -2.28
N SER A 180 -11.11 23.32 -3.40
CA SER A 180 -11.69 22.93 -4.69
C SER A 180 -12.03 21.43 -4.71
N LEU A 181 -12.98 21.01 -3.88
CA LEU A 181 -13.42 19.64 -3.77
C LEU A 181 -14.30 19.29 -4.98
N SER A 182 -13.90 18.27 -5.73
CA SER A 182 -14.76 17.62 -6.71
C SER A 182 -15.54 16.53 -5.97
N THR A 183 -16.76 16.86 -5.53
CA THR A 183 -17.69 15.86 -4.99
C THR A 183 -17.96 14.79 -6.06
N PRO A 184 -17.71 13.49 -5.81
CA PRO A 184 -18.25 12.45 -6.68
C PRO A 184 -19.78 12.52 -6.57
N LEU A 185 -20.46 12.74 -7.70
CA LEU A 185 -21.90 12.56 -7.80
C LEU A 185 -22.20 11.07 -7.57
N PHE A 186 -23.14 10.81 -6.67
CA PHE A 186 -23.73 9.54 -6.22
C PHE A 186 -23.60 8.34 -7.17
#